data_AF-A0A239XNV6-F1
#
_entry.id   AF-A0A239XNV6-F1
#
_cell.length_a   1.000
_cell.length_b   1.000
_cell.length_c   1.000
_cell.angle_alpha   90.00
_cell.angle_beta   90.00
_cell.angle_gamma   90.00
#
_symmetry.space_group_name_H-M   'P 1'
#
loop_
_entity.id
_entity.type
_entity.pdbx_description
1 polymer ?
#
loop_
_entity_poly.entity_id
_entity_poly.type
_entity_poly.pdbx_seq_one_letter_code
_entity_poly.pdbx_strand_id
1 'polypeptide(L)'
;MTSTIPLVVPSYHPKMLLSALLFAYTQGVFSGRKIEKLMVETLTMQYLTGQLVVSYRTTNRFRVAKVMEDLIRELFIEFALRLKMEDFISLNCLYIDGTKIEANANKYHFVWKKAVDKFSAKLQESIRHTFQEDISPLIKEAISLDEERIISGQLVDFIILLEMN
;
A
#
# COMPACT_ATOMS: atom_id res chain seq x y z
N MET A 1 -17.49 -32.67 -16.47
CA MET A 1 -18.60 -31.82 -16.00
C MET A 1 -18.01 -30.58 -15.36
N THR A 2 -17.61 -29.61 -16.18
CA THR A 2 -17.00 -28.35 -15.74
C THR A 2 -18.12 -27.40 -15.32
N SER A 3 -18.31 -27.26 -14.01
CA SER A 3 -19.22 -26.28 -13.42
C SER A 3 -18.71 -24.87 -13.70
N THR A 4 -19.29 -24.20 -14.69
CA THR A 4 -19.26 -22.75 -14.84
C THR A 4 -20.04 -22.13 -13.67
N ILE A 5 -19.31 -21.70 -12.65
CA ILE A 5 -19.86 -20.93 -11.52
C ILE A 5 -20.35 -19.59 -12.08
N PRO A 6 -21.60 -19.17 -11.82
CA PRO A 6 -22.08 -17.85 -12.22
C PRO A 6 -21.23 -16.78 -11.53
N LEU A 7 -20.80 -15.75 -12.26
CA LEU A 7 -20.03 -14.60 -11.78
C LEU A 7 -20.85 -13.74 -10.80
N VAL A 8 -21.18 -14.28 -9.63
CA VAL A 8 -21.50 -13.48 -8.46
C VAL A 8 -20.15 -13.01 -7.93
N VAL A 9 -19.82 -11.74 -8.15
CA VAL A 9 -18.65 -11.13 -7.52
C VAL A 9 -18.86 -11.28 -6.01
N PRO A 10 -17.99 -11.98 -5.26
CA PRO A 10 -18.13 -12.03 -3.82
C PRO A 10 -18.08 -10.59 -3.31
N SER A 11 -19.09 -10.18 -2.54
CA SER A 11 -19.07 -8.89 -1.88
C SER A 11 -18.05 -8.97 -0.74
N TYR A 12 -16.78 -8.72 -1.04
CA TYR A 12 -15.74 -8.63 -0.03
C TYR A 12 -16.01 -7.43 0.88
N HIS A 13 -15.84 -7.60 2.18
CA HIS A 13 -16.07 -6.52 3.12
C HIS A 13 -15.05 -5.38 2.88
N PRO A 14 -15.48 -4.12 2.66
CA PRO A 14 -14.57 -3.02 2.34
C PRO A 14 -13.46 -2.81 3.38
N LYS A 15 -13.77 -3.01 4.67
CA LYS A 15 -12.78 -2.97 5.76
C LYS A 15 -11.61 -3.94 5.55
N MET A 16 -11.87 -5.14 5.03
CA MET A 16 -10.85 -6.16 4.81
C MET A 16 -9.94 -5.79 3.63
N LEU A 17 -10.51 -5.25 2.55
CA LEU A 17 -9.73 -4.76 1.40
C LEU A 17 -8.87 -3.56 1.78
N LEU A 18 -9.44 -2.65 2.58
CA LEU A 18 -8.76 -1.46 3.07
C LEU A 18 -7.59 -1.82 4.01
N SER A 19 -7.78 -2.76 4.95
CA SER A 19 -6.70 -3.21 5.82
C SER A 19 -5.58 -3.89 5.05
N ALA A 20 -5.92 -4.71 4.04
CA ALA A 20 -4.92 -5.34 3.19
C ALA A 20 -4.11 -4.31 2.38
N LEU A 21 -4.77 -3.31 1.80
CA LEU A 21 -4.12 -2.24 1.03
C LEU A 21 -3.20 -1.38 1.91
N LEU A 22 -3.69 -0.93 3.07
CA LEU A 22 -2.87 -0.16 4.01
C LEU A 22 -1.61 -0.94 4.41
N PHE A 23 -1.77 -2.20 4.79
CA PHE A 23 -0.64 -3.04 5.15
C PHE A 23 0.33 -3.20 3.97
N ALA A 24 -0.16 -3.54 2.78
CA ALA A 24 0.70 -3.68 1.61
C ALA A 24 1.50 -2.39 1.30
N TYR A 25 0.88 -1.22 1.41
CA TYR A 25 1.55 0.06 1.17
C TYR A 25 2.62 0.35 2.23
N THR A 26 2.41 -0.05 3.48
CA THR A 26 3.46 0.06 4.51
C THR A 26 4.67 -0.83 4.23
N GLN A 27 4.48 -1.92 3.49
CA GLN A 27 5.55 -2.82 3.06
C GLN A 27 6.16 -2.40 1.71
N GLY A 28 5.74 -1.26 1.12
CA GLY A 28 6.19 -0.83 -0.20
C GLY A 28 5.68 -1.70 -1.36
N VAL A 29 4.62 -2.49 -1.14
CA VAL A 29 4.06 -3.39 -2.15
C VAL A 29 2.85 -2.74 -2.81
N PHE A 30 3.03 -2.25 -4.04
CA PHE A 30 1.99 -1.52 -4.77
C PHE A 30 1.34 -2.31 -5.93
N SER A 31 1.99 -3.36 -6.44
CA SER A 31 1.39 -4.22 -7.49
C SER A 31 0.26 -5.06 -6.88
N GLY A 32 -0.90 -5.06 -7.53
CA GLY A 32 -2.05 -5.87 -7.12
C GLY A 32 -1.72 -7.36 -7.11
N ARG A 33 -0.91 -7.83 -8.06
CA ARG A 33 -0.47 -9.24 -8.11
C ARG A 33 0.46 -9.58 -6.95
N LYS A 34 1.36 -8.66 -6.61
CA LYS A 34 2.20 -8.83 -5.41
C LYS A 34 1.36 -8.80 -4.14
N ILE A 35 0.30 -7.98 -4.08
CA ILE A 35 -0.64 -7.94 -2.95
C ILE A 35 -1.40 -9.27 -2.82
N GLU A 36 -1.90 -9.81 -3.93
CA GLU A 36 -2.55 -11.13 -3.96
C GLU A 36 -1.60 -12.23 -3.48
N LYS A 37 -0.35 -12.21 -3.96
CA LYS A 37 0.71 -13.12 -3.49
C LYS A 37 0.99 -12.93 -1.98
N LEU A 38 1.02 -11.69 -1.50
CA LEU A 38 1.24 -11.35 -0.10
C LEU A 38 0.13 -11.89 0.82
N MET A 39 -1.12 -11.96 0.33
CA MET A 39 -2.24 -12.59 1.06
C MET A 39 -2.05 -14.10 1.27
N VAL A 40 -1.28 -14.76 0.40
CA VAL A 40 -0.99 -16.19 0.50
C VAL A 40 0.28 -16.44 1.32
N GLU A 41 1.31 -15.62 1.14
CA GLU A 41 2.65 -15.92 1.68
C GLU A 41 2.87 -15.45 3.13
N THR A 42 2.19 -14.37 3.54
CA THR A 42 2.51 -13.72 4.81
C THR A 42 1.42 -13.96 5.84
N LEU A 43 1.80 -14.53 7.00
CA LEU A 43 0.89 -14.77 8.12
C LEU A 43 0.17 -13.49 8.58
N THR A 44 0.87 -12.35 8.60
CA THR A 44 0.27 -11.05 8.94
C THR A 44 -0.87 -10.68 7.99
N MET A 45 -0.70 -10.88 6.69
CA MET A 45 -1.75 -10.58 5.72
C MET A 45 -2.90 -11.57 5.82
N GLN A 46 -2.62 -12.86 5.99
CA GLN A 46 -3.64 -13.88 6.25
C GLN A 46 -4.45 -13.56 7.50
N TYR A 47 -3.81 -13.10 8.58
CA TYR A 47 -4.51 -12.67 9.79
C TYR A 47 -5.41 -11.46 9.53
N LEU A 48 -4.91 -10.45 8.81
CA LEU A 48 -5.69 -9.25 8.47
C LEU A 48 -6.88 -9.54 7.56
N THR A 49 -6.75 -10.47 6.62
CA THR A 49 -7.82 -10.82 5.67
C THR A 49 -8.70 -11.97 6.15
N GLY A 50 -8.38 -12.59 7.29
CA GLY A 50 -9.07 -13.80 7.75
C GLY A 50 -8.87 -14.99 6.79
N GLN A 51 -7.68 -15.10 6.21
CA GLN A 51 -7.27 -16.11 5.22
C GLN A 51 -8.04 -16.04 3.89
N LEU A 52 -8.80 -14.96 3.67
CA LEU A 52 -9.40 -14.67 2.37
C LEU A 52 -8.33 -14.15 1.42
N VAL A 53 -8.30 -14.73 0.22
CA VAL A 53 -7.41 -14.30 -0.87
C VAL A 53 -8.27 -13.65 -1.95
N VAL A 54 -7.95 -12.39 -2.26
CA VAL A 54 -8.66 -11.61 -3.26
C VAL A 54 -7.81 -11.48 -4.51
N SER A 55 -8.42 -11.73 -5.66
CA SER A 55 -7.76 -11.53 -6.95
C SER A 55 -7.29 -10.09 -7.12
N TYR A 56 -6.10 -9.90 -7.68
CA TYR A 56 -5.52 -8.58 -7.96
C TYR A 56 -6.48 -7.65 -8.72
N ARG A 57 -7.33 -8.19 -9.61
CA ARG A 57 -8.34 -7.40 -10.34
C ARG A 57 -9.35 -6.75 -9.42
N THR A 58 -9.82 -7.47 -8.41
CA THR A 58 -10.79 -6.94 -7.44
C THR A 58 -10.12 -5.90 -6.54
N THR A 59 -8.88 -6.15 -6.11
CA THR A 59 -8.09 -5.18 -5.35
C THR A 59 -7.84 -3.90 -6.16
N ASN A 60 -7.45 -4.01 -7.43
CA ASN A 60 -7.23 -2.88 -8.32
C ASN A 60 -8.52 -2.09 -8.57
N ARG A 61 -9.63 -2.78 -8.87
CA ARG A 61 -10.93 -2.13 -9.05
C ARG A 61 -11.38 -1.40 -7.79
N PHE A 62 -11.13 -1.96 -6.61
CA PHE A 62 -11.48 -1.34 -5.33
C PHE A 62 -10.68 -0.04 -5.09
N ARG A 63 -9.37 -0.03 -5.32
CA ARG A 63 -8.53 1.15 -5.05
C ARG A 63 -8.66 2.27 -6.08
N VAL A 64 -9.02 1.97 -7.32
CA VAL A 64 -9.24 2.96 -8.40
C VAL A 64 -10.66 3.56 -8.34
N ALA A 65 -11.57 2.98 -7.54
CA ALA A 65 -12.88 3.57 -7.35
C ALA A 65 -12.74 4.98 -6.75
N LYS A 66 -13.32 6.00 -7.41
CA LYS A 66 -13.14 7.43 -7.10
C LYS A 66 -13.27 7.76 -5.60
N VAL A 67 -14.29 7.21 -4.94
CA VAL A 67 -14.53 7.44 -3.50
C VAL A 67 -13.46 6.76 -2.63
N MET A 68 -12.96 5.59 -3.04
CA MET A 68 -11.99 4.82 -2.27
C MET A 68 -10.57 5.36 -2.44
N GLU A 69 -10.21 5.90 -3.60
CA GLU A 69 -8.88 6.45 -3.85
C GLU A 69 -8.53 7.59 -2.86
N ASP A 70 -9.45 8.54 -2.70
CA ASP A 70 -9.29 9.64 -1.75
C ASP A 70 -9.28 9.12 -0.30
N LEU A 71 -10.18 8.21 0.04
CA LEU A 71 -10.27 7.61 1.38
C LEU A 71 -8.99 6.84 1.77
N ILE A 72 -8.44 6.04 0.86
CA ILE A 72 -7.22 5.25 1.10
C ILE A 72 -6.05 6.19 1.38
N ARG A 73 -5.93 7.28 0.61
CA ARG A 73 -4.89 8.29 0.79
C ARG A 73 -5.00 8.99 2.14
N GLU A 74 -6.18 9.49 2.49
CA GLU A 74 -6.38 10.15 3.78
C GLU A 74 -6.12 9.20 4.95
N LEU A 75 -6.60 7.96 4.84
CA LEU A 75 -6.42 6.97 5.88
C LEU A 75 -4.95 6.55 6.03
N PHE A 76 -4.20 6.45 4.93
CA PHE A 76 -2.78 6.16 4.99
C PHE A 76 -2.00 7.27 5.69
N ILE A 77 -2.33 8.55 5.40
CA ILE A 77 -1.70 9.70 6.05
C ILE A 77 -1.99 9.69 7.56
N GLU A 78 -3.26 9.52 7.95
CA GLU A 78 -3.66 9.45 9.36
C GLU A 78 -3.00 8.25 10.07
N PHE A 79 -2.94 7.10 9.40
CA PHE A 79 -2.31 5.90 9.92
C PHE A 79 -0.81 6.10 10.17
N ALA A 80 -0.08 6.65 9.19
CA ALA A 80 1.35 6.94 9.35
C ALA A 80 1.61 7.98 10.44
N LEU A 81 0.74 9.00 10.54
CA LEU A 81 0.83 10.02 11.58
C LEU A 81 0.63 9.41 12.97
N ARG A 82 -0.37 8.55 13.15
CA ARG A 82 -0.62 7.84 14.41
C ARG A 82 0.56 6.96 14.82
N LEU A 83 1.10 6.18 13.87
CA LEU A 83 2.27 5.34 14.14
C LEU A 83 3.48 6.18 14.58
N LYS A 84 3.64 7.39 14.04
CA LYS A 84 4.71 8.29 14.45
C LYS A 84 4.46 8.91 15.83
N MET A 85 3.22 9.26 16.14
CA MET A 85 2.85 9.85 17.44
C MET A 85 3.02 8.87 18.60
N GLU A 86 2.76 7.58 18.37
CA GLU A 86 2.94 6.51 19.35
C GLU A 86 4.37 5.95 19.36
N ASP A 87 5.32 6.59 18.65
CA ASP A 87 6.72 6.19 18.52
C ASP A 87 6.95 4.75 17.98
N PHE A 88 5.97 4.16 17.29
CA PHE A 88 6.13 2.86 16.61
C PHE A 88 7.02 2.94 15.37
N ILE A 89 7.10 4.11 14.72
CA ILE A 89 7.95 4.33 13.56
C ILE A 89 8.82 5.58 13.72
N SER A 90 10.06 5.48 13.27
CA SER A 90 10.93 6.64 13.05
C SER A 90 10.81 7.06 11.59
N LEU A 91 10.30 8.26 11.34
CA LEU A 91 10.34 8.89 10.00
C LEU A 91 11.72 9.50 9.69
N ASN A 92 12.71 9.30 10.56
CA ASN A 92 14.07 9.73 10.27
C ASN A 92 14.69 8.74 9.28
N CYS A 93 15.20 9.26 8.16
CA CYS A 93 15.99 8.45 7.23
C CYS A 93 17.17 7.82 7.97
N LEU A 94 17.31 6.49 7.83
CA LEU A 94 18.51 5.78 8.27
C LEU A 94 19.63 6.09 7.26
N TYR A 95 20.55 6.99 7.61
CA TYR A 95 21.74 7.24 6.81
C TYR A 95 22.74 6.09 7.03
N ILE A 96 22.81 5.16 6.09
CA ILE A 96 23.76 4.02 6.18
C ILE A 96 25.22 4.52 6.12
N ASP A 97 25.45 5.68 5.50
CA ASP A 97 26.77 6.31 5.44
C ASP A 97 26.86 7.46 6.47
N GLY A 98 27.76 7.31 7.45
CA GLY A 98 28.13 8.37 8.40
C GLY A 98 27.02 8.90 9.32
N THR A 99 26.21 8.05 9.97
CA THR A 99 25.27 8.55 11.00
C THR A 99 26.05 9.06 12.22
N LYS A 100 26.14 10.39 12.36
CA LYS A 100 26.55 11.07 13.60
C LYS A 100 25.37 11.08 14.57
N ILE A 101 25.35 10.13 15.51
CA ILE A 101 24.36 10.11 16.60
C ILE A 101 24.75 11.18 17.61
N GLU A 102 24.08 12.32 17.58
CA GLU A 102 24.26 13.35 18.60
C GLU A 102 23.53 12.94 19.89
N ALA A 103 24.21 13.07 21.03
CA ALA A 103 23.58 12.85 22.33
C ALA A 103 22.49 13.91 22.55
N ASN A 104 21.26 13.47 22.81
CA ASN A 104 20.20 14.37 23.24
C ASN A 104 20.50 14.88 24.65
N ALA A 105 21.23 15.99 24.74
CA ALA A 105 21.61 16.65 25.99
C ALA A 105 20.58 17.69 26.46
N ASN A 106 19.36 17.67 25.92
CA ASN A 106 18.36 18.66 26.29
C ASN A 106 17.85 18.39 27.72
N LYS A 107 18.31 19.22 28.67
CA LYS A 107 17.93 19.17 30.08
C LYS A 107 16.44 19.51 30.31
N TYR A 108 15.77 20.10 29.31
CA TYR A 108 14.39 20.55 29.41
C TYR A 108 13.46 19.63 28.61
N HIS A 109 12.60 18.88 29.32
CA HIS A 109 11.53 18.06 28.73
C HIS A 109 10.25 18.85 28.44
N PHE A 110 10.20 20.14 28.81
CA PHE A 110 9.00 20.95 28.64
C PHE A 110 8.91 21.51 27.22
N VAL A 111 7.90 21.05 26.49
CA VAL A 111 7.53 21.56 25.16
C VAL A 111 6.25 22.37 25.24
N TRP A 112 6.27 23.55 24.64
CA TRP A 112 5.11 24.42 24.56
C TRP A 112 4.04 23.81 23.66
N LYS A 113 2.78 23.79 24.10
CA LYS A 113 1.64 23.30 23.31
C LYS A 113 1.62 23.85 21.88
N LYS A 114 1.83 25.17 21.72
CA LYS A 114 1.89 25.84 20.41
C LYS A 114 3.01 25.30 19.49
N ALA A 115 4.15 24.90 20.06
CA ALA A 115 5.24 24.31 19.30
C ALA A 115 4.90 22.88 18.86
N VAL A 116 4.25 22.10 19.73
CA VAL A 116 3.75 20.75 19.41
C VAL A 116 2.68 20.81 18.32
N ASP A 117 1.71 21.72 18.43
CA ASP A 117 0.64 21.91 17.43
C ASP A 117 1.20 22.33 16.07
N LYS A 118 2.23 23.19 16.05
CA LYS A 118 2.90 23.59 14.80
C LYS A 118 3.69 22.42 14.20
N PHE A 119 4.33 21.61 15.02
CA PHE A 119 5.11 20.46 14.56
C PHE A 119 4.19 19.36 13.99
N SER A 120 3.07 19.06 14.64
CA SER A 120 2.11 18.07 14.15
C SER A 120 1.49 18.48 12.80
N ALA A 121 1.12 19.75 12.64
CA ALA A 121 0.60 20.27 11.38
C ALA A 121 1.65 20.15 10.25
N LYS A 122 2.90 20.54 10.52
CA LYS A 122 4.00 20.44 9.55
C LYS A 122 4.31 18.99 9.19
N LEU A 123 4.22 18.08 10.15
CA LEU A 123 4.43 16.65 9.94
C LEU A 123 3.35 16.07 9.02
N GLN A 124 2.08 16.40 9.26
CA GLN A 124 0.97 15.96 8.43
C GLN A 124 1.11 16.44 6.99
N GLU A 125 1.52 17.69 6.79
CA GLU A 125 1.81 18.26 5.46
C GLU A 125 2.95 17.52 4.76
N SER A 126 4.02 17.20 5.50
CA SER A 126 5.17 16.47 4.95
C SER A 126 4.78 15.05 4.51
N ILE A 127 4.02 14.31 5.33
CA ILE A 127 3.53 12.96 4.98
C ILE A 127 2.61 13.03 3.75
N ARG A 128 1.74 14.05 3.68
CA ARG A 128 0.85 14.26 2.54
C ARG A 128 1.64 14.50 1.26
N HIS A 129 2.67 15.34 1.32
CA HIS A 129 3.55 15.61 0.18
C HIS A 129 4.27 14.33 -0.28
N THR A 130 4.91 13.59 0.62
CA THR A 130 5.54 12.28 0.30
C THR A 130 4.55 11.30 -0.33
N PHE A 131 3.32 11.23 0.16
CA PHE A 131 2.32 10.34 -0.43
C PHE A 131 1.97 10.74 -1.87
N GLN A 132 1.87 12.05 -2.14
CA GLN A 132 1.50 12.57 -3.45
C GLN A 132 2.63 12.44 -4.47
N GLU A 133 3.86 12.82 -4.09
CA GLU A 133 5.00 12.86 -4.98
C GLU A 133 5.66 11.49 -5.17
N ASP A 134 5.71 10.67 -4.12
CA ASP A 134 6.47 9.41 -4.17
C ASP A 134 5.54 8.20 -4.30
N ILE A 135 4.51 8.09 -3.45
CA ILE A 135 3.69 6.86 -3.38
C ILE A 135 2.66 6.78 -4.51
N SER A 136 1.94 7.89 -4.78
CA SER A 136 0.92 7.95 -5.83
C SER A 136 1.41 7.53 -7.23
N PRO A 137 2.56 8.02 -7.75
CA PRO A 137 3.05 7.59 -9.05
C PRO A 137 3.44 6.11 -9.06
N LEU A 138 4.05 5.59 -7.98
CA LEU A 138 4.39 4.17 -7.87
C LEU A 138 3.15 3.27 -7.91
N ILE A 139 2.04 3.71 -7.30
CA ILE A 139 0.76 2.98 -7.39
C ILE A 139 0.25 2.97 -8.84
N LYS A 140 0.27 4.11 -9.52
CA LYS A 140 -0.21 4.22 -10.92
C LYS A 140 0.63 3.36 -11.87
N GLU A 141 1.95 3.44 -11.76
CA GLU A 141 2.89 2.60 -12.52
C GLU A 141 2.66 1.11 -12.24
N ALA A 142 2.48 0.73 -10.98
CA ALA A 142 2.22 -0.66 -10.64
C ALA A 142 0.90 -1.19 -11.23
N ILE A 143 -0.13 -0.34 -11.34
CA ILE A 143 -1.41 -0.69 -11.98
C ILE A 143 -1.22 -0.89 -13.48
N SER A 144 -0.55 0.05 -14.18
CA SER A 144 -0.34 -0.07 -15.63
C SER A 144 0.48 -1.32 -15.97
N LEU A 145 1.54 -1.62 -15.21
CA LEU A 145 2.35 -2.82 -15.42
C LEU A 145 1.57 -4.13 -15.18
N ASP A 146 0.65 -4.14 -14.20
CA ASP A 146 -0.20 -5.31 -13.93
C ASP A 146 -1.16 -5.61 -15.10
N GLU A 147 -1.58 -4.57 -15.82
CA GLU A 147 -2.44 -4.61 -17.01
C GLU A 147 -1.65 -4.97 -18.28
N GLU A 148 -0.51 -4.33 -18.53
CA GLU A 148 0.34 -4.57 -19.70
C GLU A 148 0.90 -6.00 -19.74
N ARG A 149 1.25 -6.59 -18.58
CA ARG A 149 1.68 -7.99 -18.50
C ARG A 149 0.61 -9.01 -18.91
N ILE A 150 -0.65 -8.59 -19.03
CA ILE A 150 -1.71 -9.42 -19.62
C ILE A 150 -1.50 -9.56 -21.13
N ILE A 151 -1.01 -8.49 -21.78
CA ILE A 151 -0.78 -8.37 -23.23
C ILE A 151 0.63 -8.89 -23.60
N SER A 152 1.55 -8.77 -22.65
CA SER A 152 2.93 -9.24 -22.54
C SER A 152 3.31 -10.67 -22.96
N GLY A 153 4.16 -11.26 -22.14
CA GLY A 153 4.07 -12.67 -21.82
C GLY A 153 4.50 -13.68 -22.87
N GLN A 154 3.69 -14.73 -22.98
CA GLN A 154 4.12 -16.03 -23.49
C GLN A 154 3.03 -16.83 -24.17
N LEU A 155 1.75 -16.45 -24.03
CA LEU A 155 0.63 -17.23 -24.58
C LEU A 155 0.27 -16.82 -26.00
N VAL A 156 0.33 -15.53 -26.34
CA VAL A 156 0.02 -15.07 -27.70
C VAL A 156 1.08 -15.57 -28.68
N ASP A 157 2.36 -15.50 -28.30
CA ASP A 157 3.46 -16.03 -29.10
C ASP A 157 3.42 -17.56 -29.23
N PHE A 158 3.05 -18.30 -28.18
CA PHE A 158 2.85 -19.76 -28.26
C PHE A 158 1.62 -20.14 -29.11
N ILE A 159 0.53 -19.36 -29.04
CA ILE A 159 -0.68 -19.60 -29.83
C ILE A 159 -0.37 -19.38 -31.32
N ILE A 160 0.32 -18.30 -31.67
CA ILE A 160 0.75 -18.02 -33.04
C ILE A 160 1.69 -19.13 -33.54
N LEU A 161 2.60 -19.64 -32.70
CA LEU A 161 3.52 -20.72 -33.08
C LEU A 161 2.84 -22.09 -33.25
N LEU A 162 1.73 -22.33 -32.55
CA LEU A 162 0.92 -23.55 -32.67
C LEU A 162 -0.09 -23.50 -33.82
N GLU A 163 -0.55 -22.32 -34.22
CA GLU A 163 -1.45 -22.13 -35.38
C GLU A 163 -0.69 -22.14 -36.72
N MET A 164 0.64 -22.03 -36.71
CA MET A 164 1.51 -22.02 -37.90
C MET A 164 2.16 -23.38 -38.23
N ASN A 165 1.78 -24.47 -37.56
CA ASN A 165 2.25 -25.84 -37.82
C ASN A 165 1.09 -26.83 -37.89
#